data_AF-A0A3C1S2S7-F1
#
_entry.id   AF-A0A3C1S2S7-F1
#
_cell.length_a   1.000
_cell.length_b   1.000
_cell.length_c   1.000
_cell.angle_alpha   90.00
_cell.angle_beta   90.00
_cell.angle_gamma   90.00
#
_symmetry.space_group_name_H-M   'P 1'
#
loop_
_entity.id
_entity.type
_entity.pdbx_description
1 polymer ?
#
loop_
_entity_poly.entity_id
_entity_poly.type
_entity_poly.pdbx_seq_one_letter_code
_entity_poly.pdbx_strand_id
1 'polypeptide(L)' 'TDFDAFAVSESWLTKNTPKSRYILDNFQIFRCDRLNKRGGGLCLYVRKHYICKKIFIPNPNKLAEMLWVEVTTKNAKIAV' A
#
# COMPACT_ATOMS: atom_id res chain seq x y z
N THR A 1 16.35 -6.33 -12.51
CA THR A 1 16.30 -6.28 -11.03
C THR A 1 14.87 -6.56 -10.64
N ASP A 2 14.65 -7.51 -9.73
CA ASP A 2 13.31 -7.82 -9.23
C ASP A 2 13.08 -7.09 -7.91
N PHE A 3 11.88 -6.56 -7.69
CA PHE A 3 11.54 -5.79 -6.49
C PHE A 3 10.74 -6.66 -5.51
N ASP A 4 11.12 -6.62 -4.24
CA ASP A 4 10.37 -7.26 -3.16
C ASP A 4 9.16 -6.42 -2.72
N ALA A 5 9.31 -5.10 -2.79
CA ALA A 5 8.25 -4.15 -2.56
C ALA A 5 8.47 -2.87 -3.37
N PHE A 6 7.39 -2.18 -3.72
CA PHE A 6 7.44 -0.85 -4.32
C PHE A 6 6.17 -0.07 -4.02
N ALA A 7 6.29 1.24 -3.96
CA ALA A 7 5.20 2.16 -3.67
C ALA A 7 4.86 3.02 -4.89
N VAL A 8 3.59 3.38 -5.01
CA VAL A 8 3.08 4.33 -5.99
C VAL A 8 2.38 5.45 -5.24
N SER A 9 2.94 6.65 -5.33
CA SER A 9 2.23 7.90 -4.98
C SER A 9 1.34 8.32 -6.14
N GLU A 10 0.25 9.04 -5.84
CA GLU A 10 -0.72 9.47 -6.85
C GLU A 10 -1.31 8.29 -7.63
N SER A 11 -1.76 7.24 -6.92
CA SER A 11 -2.32 6.04 -7.55
C SER A 11 -3.63 6.30 -8.29
N TRP A 12 -4.39 7.31 -7.85
CA TRP A 12 -5.70 7.72 -8.39
C TRP A 12 -6.72 6.57 -8.40
N LEU A 13 -6.47 5.52 -7.62
CA LEU A 13 -7.38 4.41 -7.48
C LEU A 13 -8.53 4.80 -6.54
N THR A 14 -9.70 4.24 -6.83
CA THR A 14 -10.89 4.41 -6.02
C THR A 14 -11.49 3.04 -5.69
N LYS A 15 -12.51 3.01 -4.82
CA LYS A 15 -13.31 1.81 -4.56
C LYS A 15 -13.96 1.21 -5.81
N ASN A 16 -14.16 2.02 -6.85
CA ASN A 16 -14.81 1.61 -8.10
C ASN A 16 -13.80 1.23 -9.19
N THR A 17 -12.49 1.40 -8.96
CA THR A 17 -11.49 1.00 -9.95
C THR A 17 -11.47 -0.53 -10.08
N PRO A 18 -11.59 -1.10 -11.30
CA PRO A 18 -11.57 -2.55 -11.47
C PRO A 18 -10.26 -3.18 -10.99
N LYS A 19 -10.36 -4.31 -10.30
CA LYS A 19 -9.21 -5.06 -9.75
C LYS A 19 -8.16 -5.43 -10.81
N SER A 20 -8.60 -5.75 -12.03
CA SER A 20 -7.72 -6.08 -13.16
C SER A 20 -6.75 -4.97 -13.53
N ARG A 21 -6.98 -3.71 -13.12
CA ARG A 21 -6.08 -2.59 -13.42
C ARG A 21 -4.90 -2.42 -12.46
N TYR A 22 -4.94 -3.06 -11.30
CA TYR A 22 -3.94 -2.84 -10.26
C TYR A 22 -3.55 -4.10 -9.49
N ILE A 23 -4.22 -5.24 -9.69
CA ILE A 23 -3.72 -6.50 -9.16
C ILE A 23 -2.58 -6.98 -10.05
N LEU A 24 -1.45 -7.25 -9.41
CA LEU A 24 -0.26 -7.80 -10.06
C LEU A 24 -0.02 -9.21 -9.54
N ASP A 25 0.37 -10.10 -10.44
CA ASP A 25 0.72 -11.47 -10.08
C ASP A 25 1.90 -11.47 -9.12
N ASN A 26 1.88 -12.39 -8.14
CA ASN A 26 2.89 -12.54 -7.10
C ASN A 26 3.04 -11.37 -6.11
N PHE A 27 2.22 -10.32 -6.20
CA PHE A 27 2.17 -9.23 -5.22
C PHE A 27 0.84 -9.19 -4.45
N GLN A 28 0.93 -8.83 -3.18
CA GLN A 28 -0.18 -8.33 -2.38
C GLN A 28 -0.13 -6.80 -2.35
N ILE A 29 -1.29 -6.15 -2.24
CA ILE A 29 -1.41 -4.69 -2.32
C ILE A 29 -2.07 -4.12 -1.08
N PHE A 30 -1.50 -3.04 -0.56
CA PHE A 30 -2.07 -2.18 0.47
C PHE A 30 -2.39 -0.82 -0.12
N ARG A 31 -3.53 -0.25 0.27
CA ARG A 31 -4.03 1.01 -0.29
C ARG A 31 -4.43 2.01 0.77
N CYS A 32 -4.24 3.28 0.43
CA CYS A 32 -4.85 4.42 1.07
C CYS A 32 -5.47 5.29 -0.03
N ASP A 33 -6.72 5.02 -0.37
CA ASP A 33 -7.45 5.77 -1.40
C ASP A 33 -7.93 7.11 -0.85
N ARG A 34 -7.83 8.16 -1.67
CA ARG A 34 -8.38 9.47 -1.31
C ARG A 34 -9.89 9.47 -1.51
N LEU A 35 -10.64 9.84 -0.46
CA LEU A 35 -12.09 9.93 -0.52
C LEU A 35 -12.54 11.35 -0.89
N ASN A 36 -13.62 11.44 -1.69
CA ASN A 36 -14.34 12.68 -2.01
C ASN A 36 -13.50 13.81 -2.62
N LYS A 37 -12.35 13.49 -3.23
CA LYS A 37 -11.48 14.44 -3.94
C LYS A 37 -10.92 13.78 -5.20
N ARG A 38 -10.56 14.60 -6.20
CA ARG A 38 -9.84 14.15 -7.40
C ARG A 38 -8.34 14.01 -7.10
N GLY A 39 -7.72 12.96 -7.65
CA GLY A 39 -6.28 12.69 -7.52
C GLY A 39 -5.87 12.18 -6.13
N GLY A 40 -4.56 12.04 -5.92
CA GLY A 40 -3.95 11.52 -4.70
C GLY A 40 -4.01 10.00 -4.57
N GLY A 41 -3.77 9.55 -3.34
CA GLY A 41 -3.85 8.15 -2.97
C GLY A 41 -2.53 7.40 -3.10
N LEU A 42 -2.37 6.38 -2.26
CA LEU A 42 -1.15 5.59 -2.13
C LEU A 42 -1.41 4.10 -2.37
N CYS A 43 -0.45 3.44 -2.99
CA CYS A 43 -0.39 1.98 -3.09
C CYS A 43 0.99 1.50 -2.64
N LEU A 44 1.01 0.41 -1.88
CA LEU A 44 2.21 -0.35 -1.59
C LEU A 44 2.00 -1.78 -2.06
N TYR A 45 2.89 -2.24 -2.94
CA TYR A 45 2.96 -3.62 -3.38
C TYR A 45 4.09 -4.32 -2.63
N VAL A 46 3.82 -5.53 -2.14
CA VAL A 46 4.80 -6.40 -1.50
C VAL A 46 4.66 -7.80 -2.08
N ARG A 47 5.75 -8.55 -2.25
CA ARG A 47 5.65 -9.96 -2.70
C ARG A 47 4.76 -10.76 -1.75
N LYS A 48 3.92 -11.66 -2.31
CA LYS A 48 2.94 -12.46 -1.53
C LYS A 48 3.56 -13.41 -0.51
N HIS A 49 4.84 -13.76 -0.66
CA HIS A 49 5.52 -14.67 0.26
C HIS A 49 5.93 -13.99 1.57
N TYR A 50 5.87 -12.65 1.66
CA TYR A 50 6.07 -11.94 2.92
C TYR A 50 4.78 -11.89 3.73
N ILE A 51 4.92 -12.01 5.06
CA ILE A 51 3.82 -11.78 5.98
C ILE A 51 3.75 -10.27 6.24
N CYS A 52 2.59 -9.67 5.94
CA CYS A 52 2.40 -8.24 6.03
C CYS A 52 1.20 -7.89 6.91
N LYS A 53 1.32 -6.80 7.68
CA LYS A 53 0.23 -6.26 8.50
C LYS A 53 0.14 -4.75 8.30
N LYS A 54 -1.01 -4.25 7.85
CA LYS A 54 -1.25 -2.80 7.77
C LYS A 54 -1.21 -2.20 9.18
N ILE A 55 -0.41 -1.17 9.37
CA ILE A 55 -0.29 -0.45 10.63
C ILE A 55 -1.34 0.65 10.64
N PHE A 56 -2.18 0.65 11.67
CA PHE A 56 -3.16 1.71 11.89
C PHE A 56 -2.53 2.79 12.77
N ILE A 57 -2.52 4.03 12.28
CA ILE A 57 -2.09 5.19 13.07
C ILE A 57 -3.36 5.90 13.57
N PRO A 58 -3.61 5.92 14.89
CA PRO A 58 -4.71 6.69 15.45
C PRO A 58 -4.50 8.19 15.22
N ASN A 59 -5.56 8.91 14.88
CA ASN A 59 -5.52 10.36 14.62
C ASN A 59 -4.41 10.77 13.63
N PRO A 60 -4.35 10.17 12.43
CA PRO A 60 -3.34 10.57 11.46
C PRO A 60 -3.53 12.06 11.16
N ASN A 61 -2.42 12.79 11.06
CA ASN A 61 -2.48 14.17 10.59
C ASN A 61 -3.24 14.16 9.26
N LYS A 62 -4.42 14.79 9.21
CA LYS A 62 -5.31 14.77 8.04
C LYS A 62 -4.65 15.34 6.77
N LEU A 63 -3.54 16.07 6.94
CA LEU A 63 -2.74 16.63 5.85
C LEU A 63 -1.74 15.63 5.27
N ALA A 64 -1.34 14.61 6.02
CA ALA A 64 -0.35 13.62 5.59
C ALA A 64 -1.06 12.39 5.02
N GLU A 65 -1.09 12.27 3.69
CA GLU A 65 -1.44 11.00 3.03
C GLU A 65 -0.33 9.99 3.35
N MET A 66 -0.64 8.99 4.18
CA MET A 66 0.32 7.99 4.65
C MET A 66 -0.28 6.59 4.59
N LEU A 67 0.58 5.61 4.31
CA LEU A 67 0.28 4.19 4.34
C LEU A 67 1.46 3.48 4.98
N TRP A 68 1.22 2.77 6.08
CA TRP A 68 2.24 2.04 6.80
C TRP A 68 1.92 0.56 6.85
N VAL A 69 2.92 -0.27 6.59
CA VAL A 69 2.80 -1.72 6.62
C VAL A 69 4.02 -2.31 7.33
N GLU A 70 3.76 -3.18 8.31
CA GLU A 70 4.78 -4.05 8.88
C GLU A 70 5.01 -5.21 7.91
N VAL A 71 6.25 -5.37 7.44
CA VAL A 71 6.71 -6.51 6.66
C VAL A 71 7.57 -7.39 7.56
N THR A 72 7.16 -8.64 7.74
CA THR A 72 7.92 -9.63 8.51
C THR A 72 8.82 -10.43 7.58
N THR A 73 10.11 -10.38 7.85
CA THR A 73 11.14 -11.23 7.25
C THR A 73 11.55 -12.33 8.23
N LYS A 74 12.48 -13.21 7.83
CA LYS A 74 13.01 -14.24 8.74
C LYS A 74 13.69 -13.67 9.99
N ASN A 75 14.34 -12.51 9.86
CA ASN A 75 15.24 -11.98 10.89
C ASN A 75 14.74 -10.68 11.53
N ALA A 76 13.76 -10.03 10.92
CA ALA A 76 13.33 -8.70 11.32
C ALA A 76 11.88 -8.41 10.92
N LYS A 77 11.30 -7.44 11.64
CA LYS A 77 10.06 -6.76 11.27
C LYS A 77 10.40 -5.33 10.86
N ILE A 78 9.97 -4.93 9.68
CA ILE A 78 10.30 -3.63 9.09
C ILE A 78 8.99 -2.88 8.88
N ALA A 79 8.90 -1.65 9.37
CA ALA A 79 7.81 -0.75 9.02
C ALA A 79 8.21 0.01 7.74
N VAL A 80 7.39 -0.10 6.71
CA VAL A 80 7.52 0.59 5.42
C VAL A 80 6.31 1.44 5.12
#